data_AF-A0A7S1J127-F1
#
_entry.id   AF-A0A7S1J127-F1
#
_cell.length_a   1.000
_cell.length_b   1.000
_cell.length_c   1.000
_cell.angle_alpha   90.00
_cell.angle_beta   90.00
_cell.angle_gamma   90.00
#
_symmetry.space_group_name_H-M   'P 1'
#
loop_
_entity.id
_entity.type
_entity.pdbx_description
1 polymer ?
#
loop_
_entity_poly.entity_id
_entity_poly.type
_entity_poly.pdbx_seq_one_letter_code
_entity_poly.pdbx_strand_id
1 'polypeptide(L)'
;TTDPRAKFVSSFTGEGQLVAVGDSGLDVTNCFFEDPRFPGPVPHYPGVNLDHRKVVSYVELATPGHDIQEDYAQGHGTHVAGSVAGATSNPEYALWNGVATGAKLFILDVGVRDGADDLNFPSDFVQGYLQPAYGLGARIISNSWGASRPTNYRS
;
A
#
# COMPACT_ATOMS: atom_id res chain seq x y z
N THR A 1 23.17 17.63 4.97
CA THR A 1 23.81 16.68 5.90
C THR A 1 25.05 16.10 5.20
N THR A 2 26.18 15.91 5.89
CA THR A 2 27.48 15.51 5.31
C THR A 2 27.93 14.11 5.71
N ASP A 3 27.04 13.31 6.31
CA ASP A 3 27.35 11.92 6.68
C ASP A 3 27.36 11.01 5.43
N PRO A 4 28.51 10.41 5.07
CA PRO A 4 28.59 9.51 3.92
C PRO A 4 27.73 8.24 4.07
N ARG A 5 27.39 7.82 5.30
CA ARG A 5 26.43 6.72 5.53
C ARG A 5 25.01 7.14 5.17
N ALA A 6 24.62 8.36 5.51
CA ALA A 6 23.33 8.92 5.10
C ALA A 6 23.22 9.05 3.57
N LYS A 7 24.33 9.42 2.89
CA LYS A 7 24.39 9.44 1.41
C LYS A 7 24.29 8.04 0.80
N PHE A 8 24.96 7.03 1.37
CA PHE A 8 24.90 5.65 0.89
C PHE A 8 23.51 5.01 1.07
N VAL A 9 22.82 5.29 2.18
CA VAL A 9 21.44 4.85 2.37
C VAL A 9 20.49 5.56 1.40
N SER A 10 20.71 6.85 1.11
CA SER A 10 19.87 7.59 0.15
C SER A 10 19.96 7.10 -1.31
N SER A 11 20.96 6.28 -1.67
CA SER A 11 21.02 5.63 -2.99
C SER A 11 20.17 4.36 -3.10
N PHE A 12 19.62 3.85 -1.98
CA PHE A 12 18.72 2.69 -1.98
C PHE A 12 17.27 3.15 -1.79
N THR A 13 16.67 3.62 -2.89
CA THR A 13 15.29 4.11 -2.90
C THR A 13 14.26 2.98 -3.03
N GLY A 14 14.69 1.75 -3.32
CA GLY A 14 13.78 0.65 -3.66
C GLY A 14 13.30 0.67 -5.12
N GLU A 15 13.96 1.43 -6.00
CA GLU A 15 13.68 1.40 -7.43
C GLU A 15 13.73 -0.05 -7.98
N GLY A 16 12.76 -0.38 -8.85
CA GLY A 16 12.56 -1.72 -9.37
C GLY A 16 11.94 -2.72 -8.37
N GLN A 17 11.71 -2.32 -7.12
CA GLN A 17 10.98 -3.14 -6.15
C GLN A 17 9.49 -2.83 -6.20
N LEU A 18 8.70 -3.88 -5.97
CA LEU A 18 7.26 -3.82 -5.78
C LEU A 18 6.94 -4.34 -4.38
N VAL A 19 6.25 -3.51 -3.60
CA VAL A 19 5.77 -3.85 -2.26
C VAL A 19 4.25 -3.94 -2.31
N ALA A 20 3.70 -5.06 -1.84
CA ALA A 20 2.27 -5.14 -1.57
C ALA A 20 1.99 -4.54 -0.19
N VAL A 21 0.94 -3.72 -0.07
CA VAL A 21 0.46 -3.19 1.20
C VAL A 21 -0.96 -3.66 1.35
N GLY A 22 -1.22 -4.47 2.38
CA GLY A 22 -2.56 -4.93 2.65
C GLY A 22 -3.10 -4.34 3.94
N ASP A 23 -4.07 -3.45 3.80
CA ASP A 23 -4.56 -2.58 4.86
C ASP A 23 -5.96 -2.05 4.52
N SER A 24 -6.44 -0.98 5.16
CA SER A 24 -7.78 -0.40 4.98
C SER A 24 -8.07 0.19 3.59
N GLY A 25 -7.04 0.33 2.76
CA GLY A 25 -7.09 1.00 1.46
C GLY A 25 -5.93 1.97 1.28
N LEU A 26 -6.11 2.90 0.34
CA LEU A 26 -5.17 3.98 0.07
C LEU A 26 -5.90 5.18 -0.57
N ASP A 27 -5.69 6.38 -0.04
CA ASP A 27 -6.01 7.61 -0.74
C ASP A 27 -4.96 7.81 -1.85
N VAL A 28 -5.32 7.37 -3.05
CA VAL A 28 -4.45 7.45 -4.24
C VAL A 28 -4.24 8.87 -4.74
N THR A 29 -5.08 9.82 -4.30
CA THR A 29 -5.01 11.25 -4.69
C THR A 29 -4.04 12.04 -3.81
N ASN A 30 -3.64 11.47 -2.68
CA ASN A 30 -2.66 12.09 -1.80
C ASN A 30 -1.32 12.33 -2.53
N CYS A 31 -0.70 13.50 -2.29
CA CYS A 31 0.53 13.95 -2.96
C CYS A 31 1.73 12.98 -2.83
N PHE A 32 1.70 12.05 -1.88
CA PHE A 32 2.71 10.99 -1.75
C PHE A 32 2.53 9.84 -2.75
N PHE A 33 1.37 9.72 -3.40
CA PHE A 33 1.03 8.62 -4.33
C PHE A 33 0.54 9.07 -5.70
N GLU A 34 -0.07 10.26 -5.80
CA GLU A 34 -0.64 10.79 -7.06
C GLU A 34 0.38 10.76 -8.19
N ASP A 35 -0.03 10.49 -9.43
CA ASP A 35 0.83 10.65 -10.61
C ASP A 35 0.17 11.60 -11.63
N PRO A 36 0.67 12.84 -11.78
CA PRO A 36 0.13 13.79 -12.75
C PRO A 36 0.16 13.31 -14.21
N ARG A 37 0.97 12.29 -14.55
CA ARG A 37 1.02 11.69 -15.90
C ARG A 37 -0.14 10.72 -16.16
N PHE A 38 -0.73 10.19 -15.10
CA PHE A 38 -1.86 9.26 -15.14
C PHE A 38 -3.00 9.80 -14.26
N PRO A 39 -3.62 10.92 -14.65
CA PRO A 39 -4.72 11.49 -13.89
C PRO A 39 -5.93 10.55 -13.93
N GLY A 40 -6.52 10.27 -12.77
CA GLY A 40 -7.70 9.41 -12.63
C GLY A 40 -7.44 8.17 -11.75
N PRO A 41 -8.39 7.23 -11.70
CA PRO A 41 -8.26 6.05 -10.85
C PRO A 41 -7.13 5.15 -11.32
N VAL A 42 -6.42 4.56 -10.35
CA VAL A 42 -5.42 3.52 -10.63
C VAL A 42 -6.13 2.24 -11.12
N PRO A 43 -5.45 1.36 -11.88
CA PRO A 43 -6.07 0.14 -12.39
C PRO A 43 -6.52 -0.79 -11.26
N HIS A 44 -7.75 -1.31 -11.36
CA HIS A 44 -8.22 -2.40 -10.52
C HIS A 44 -7.59 -3.72 -11.00
N TYR A 45 -7.01 -4.50 -10.10
CA TYR A 45 -6.47 -5.83 -10.39
C TYR A 45 -7.58 -6.72 -11.01
N PRO A 46 -7.29 -7.48 -12.07
CA PRO A 46 -5.97 -7.83 -12.61
C PRO A 46 -5.34 -6.80 -13.57
N GLY A 47 -5.96 -5.63 -13.76
CA GLY A 47 -5.34 -4.52 -14.49
C GLY A 47 -4.10 -3.98 -13.77
N VAL A 48 -3.06 -3.66 -14.54
CA VAL A 48 -1.78 -3.16 -14.02
C VAL A 48 -1.28 -2.02 -14.90
N ASN A 49 -0.79 -0.95 -14.28
CA ASN A 49 -0.07 0.13 -14.94
C ASN A 49 1.31 0.27 -14.28
N LEU A 50 2.32 -0.36 -14.88
CA LEU A 50 3.70 -0.28 -14.40
C LEU A 50 4.32 1.10 -14.64
N ASP A 51 3.73 1.95 -15.49
CA ASP A 51 4.24 3.29 -15.78
C ASP A 51 3.80 4.32 -14.73
N HIS A 52 2.74 4.05 -13.97
CA HIS A 52 2.32 4.89 -12.83
C HIS A 52 3.44 4.95 -11.79
N ARG A 53 3.78 6.15 -11.30
CA ARG A 53 5.01 6.36 -10.51
C ARG A 53 5.01 5.60 -9.19
N LYS A 54 3.83 5.37 -8.61
CA LYS A 54 3.69 4.81 -7.26
C LYS A 54 2.82 3.57 -7.23
N VAL A 55 1.51 3.72 -7.41
CA VAL A 55 0.56 2.61 -7.33
C VAL A 55 0.39 1.94 -8.69
N VAL A 56 0.77 0.66 -8.82
CA VAL A 56 0.69 -0.06 -10.11
C VAL A 56 -0.65 -0.76 -10.32
N SER A 57 -1.33 -1.09 -9.23
CA SER A 57 -2.63 -1.75 -9.22
C SER A 57 -3.24 -1.63 -7.82
N TYR A 58 -4.55 -1.78 -7.75
CA TYR A 58 -5.35 -1.75 -6.51
C TYR A 58 -6.36 -2.90 -6.56
N VAL A 59 -6.63 -3.56 -5.44
CA VAL A 59 -7.73 -4.52 -5.34
C VAL A 59 -8.49 -4.37 -4.05
N GLU A 60 -9.82 -4.30 -4.17
CA GLU A 60 -10.76 -4.28 -3.06
C GLU A 60 -11.15 -5.73 -2.72
N LEU A 61 -10.64 -6.25 -1.61
CA LEU A 61 -10.89 -7.63 -1.18
C LEU A 61 -12.03 -7.73 -0.18
N ALA A 62 -12.17 -6.75 0.71
CA ALA A 62 -13.21 -6.75 1.75
C ALA A 62 -14.56 -6.24 1.24
N THR A 63 -14.56 -5.11 0.52
CA THR A 63 -15.78 -4.44 0.04
C THR A 63 -15.65 -4.08 -1.44
N PRO A 64 -15.91 -5.00 -2.39
CA PRO A 64 -15.71 -4.69 -3.81
C PRO A 64 -16.64 -3.60 -4.35
N GLY A 65 -16.12 -2.72 -5.21
CA GLY A 65 -16.91 -1.73 -5.97
C GLY A 65 -17.19 -0.41 -5.24
N HIS A 66 -16.42 -0.09 -4.20
CA HIS A 66 -16.44 1.22 -3.56
C HIS A 66 -15.43 2.19 -4.23
N ASP A 67 -15.48 3.46 -3.84
CA ASP A 67 -14.58 4.48 -4.39
C ASP A 67 -13.17 4.32 -3.82
N ILE A 68 -12.20 4.02 -4.67
CA ILE A 68 -10.79 3.85 -4.31
C ILE A 68 -10.03 5.19 -4.17
N GLN A 69 -10.71 6.32 -4.32
CA GLN A 69 -10.09 7.64 -4.17
C GLN A 69 -9.87 8.04 -2.71
N GLU A 70 -10.54 7.38 -1.77
CA GLU A 70 -10.39 7.64 -0.34
C GLU A 70 -10.03 6.36 0.41
N ASP A 71 -9.13 6.48 1.38
CA ASP A 71 -8.90 5.42 2.34
C ASP A 71 -9.87 5.54 3.51
N TYR A 72 -10.40 4.39 3.89
CA TYR A 72 -11.28 4.27 5.03
C TYR A 72 -10.48 4.19 6.35
N ALA A 73 -11.16 4.06 7.48
CA ALA A 73 -10.51 3.92 8.79
C ALA A 73 -9.51 5.03 9.13
N GLN A 74 -9.90 6.28 8.87
CA GLN A 74 -9.11 7.48 9.18
C GLN A 74 -7.74 7.55 8.46
N GLY A 75 -7.56 6.80 7.36
CA GLY A 75 -6.34 6.83 6.55
C GLY A 75 -5.23 5.90 7.05
N HIS A 76 -5.56 4.85 7.79
CA HIS A 76 -4.56 3.91 8.33
C HIS A 76 -3.69 3.28 7.23
N GLY A 77 -4.32 2.72 6.18
CA GLY A 77 -3.62 2.15 5.04
C GLY A 77 -2.77 3.17 4.28
N THR A 78 -3.25 4.41 4.16
CA THR A 78 -2.53 5.54 3.57
C THR A 78 -1.29 5.89 4.37
N HIS A 79 -1.39 5.93 5.69
CA HIS A 79 -0.25 6.17 6.57
C HIS A 79 0.79 5.03 6.49
N VAL A 80 0.32 3.78 6.45
CA VAL A 80 1.19 2.60 6.29
C VAL A 80 1.90 2.62 4.94
N ALA A 81 1.17 2.78 3.84
CA ALA A 81 1.72 2.90 2.49
C ALA A 81 2.71 4.07 2.38
N GLY A 82 2.41 5.18 3.05
CA GLY A 82 3.25 6.38 3.10
C GLY A 82 4.58 6.09 3.78
N SER A 83 4.53 5.43 4.93
CA SER A 83 5.72 5.00 5.68
C SER A 83 6.60 4.04 4.86
N VAL A 84 5.99 3.14 4.09
CA VAL A 84 6.68 2.17 3.25
C VAL A 84 7.35 2.85 2.06
N ALA A 85 6.60 3.53 1.20
CA ALA A 85 7.09 4.01 -0.09
C ALA A 85 6.52 5.37 -0.54
N GLY A 86 5.86 6.11 0.35
CA GLY A 86 5.34 7.45 0.04
C GLY A 86 6.45 8.36 -0.47
N ALA A 87 6.19 9.07 -1.55
CA ALA A 87 7.16 10.00 -2.11
C ALA A 87 6.44 11.20 -2.70
N THR A 88 6.77 12.41 -2.31
CA THR A 88 6.18 13.64 -2.86
C THR A 88 7.21 14.42 -3.68
N SER A 89 6.74 15.14 -4.71
CA SER A 89 7.54 16.12 -5.45
C SER A 89 7.51 17.49 -4.79
N ASN A 90 6.63 17.71 -3.80
CA ASN A 90 6.58 18.95 -3.04
C ASN A 90 7.75 19.00 -2.04
N PRO A 91 8.72 19.92 -2.19
CA PRO A 91 9.88 19.99 -1.31
C PRO A 91 9.51 20.29 0.15
N GLU A 92 8.37 20.95 0.40
CA GLU A 92 7.88 21.20 1.76
C GLU A 92 7.55 19.89 2.46
N TYR A 93 7.03 18.90 1.72
CA TYR A 93 6.60 17.61 2.28
C TYR A 93 7.65 16.50 2.19
N ALA A 94 8.79 16.74 1.54
CA ALA A 94 9.80 15.72 1.26
C ALA A 94 10.45 15.11 2.52
N LEU A 95 10.37 15.78 3.68
CA LEU A 95 10.85 15.25 4.96
C LEU A 95 10.03 14.02 5.44
N TRP A 96 8.78 13.90 5.00
CA TRP A 96 7.86 12.82 5.38
C TRP A 96 7.76 11.72 4.33
N ASN A 97 8.71 11.68 3.40
CA ASN A 97 8.84 10.56 2.47
C ASN A 97 9.09 9.24 3.23
N GLY A 98 8.54 8.15 2.69
CA GLY A 98 8.72 6.80 3.22
C GLY A 98 10.13 6.26 3.02
N VAL A 99 10.36 5.05 3.51
CA VAL A 99 11.67 4.40 3.48
C VAL A 99 12.12 4.10 2.04
N ALA A 100 11.22 3.56 1.21
CA ALA A 100 11.50 3.11 -0.15
C ALA A 100 10.82 4.01 -1.19
N THR A 101 11.25 5.27 -1.29
CA THR A 101 10.65 6.30 -2.15
C THR A 101 10.63 5.98 -3.65
N GLY A 102 11.48 5.09 -4.13
CA GLY A 102 11.54 4.60 -5.50
C GLY A 102 10.77 3.30 -5.74
N ALA A 103 10.31 2.62 -4.69
CA ALA A 103 9.49 1.43 -4.82
C ALA A 103 8.08 1.77 -5.32
N LYS A 104 7.48 0.79 -6.00
CA LYS A 104 6.08 0.82 -6.42
C LYS A 104 5.22 0.01 -5.46
N LEU A 105 3.93 0.30 -5.44
CA LEU A 105 2.95 -0.25 -4.52
C LEU A 105 1.86 -1.02 -5.27
N PHE A 106 1.51 -2.18 -4.73
CA PHE A 106 0.26 -2.88 -5.04
C PHE A 106 -0.61 -2.88 -3.77
N ILE A 107 -1.83 -2.37 -3.88
CA ILE A 107 -2.72 -2.22 -2.70
C ILE A 107 -3.70 -3.37 -2.63
N LEU A 108 -3.72 -4.05 -1.49
CA LEU A 108 -4.65 -5.12 -1.12
C LEU A 108 -5.61 -4.57 -0.06
N ASP A 109 -6.69 -3.93 -0.47
CA ASP A 109 -7.64 -3.31 0.44
C ASP A 109 -8.52 -4.37 1.11
N VAL A 110 -8.28 -4.58 2.39
CA VAL A 110 -9.01 -5.50 3.27
C VAL A 110 -9.91 -4.76 4.25
N GLY A 111 -10.10 -3.45 4.11
CA GLY A 111 -10.95 -2.65 4.97
C GLY A 111 -12.45 -2.84 4.66
N VAL A 112 -13.24 -3.12 5.69
CA VAL A 112 -14.69 -3.16 5.59
C VAL A 112 -15.23 -1.73 5.66
N ARG A 113 -16.17 -1.37 4.77
CA ARG A 113 -16.80 -0.04 4.73
C ARG A 113 -18.07 0.01 5.58
N ASP A 114 -17.97 -0.30 6.88
CA ASP A 114 -19.11 -0.50 7.78
C ASP A 114 -19.18 0.45 9.00
N GLY A 115 -18.18 1.30 9.20
CA GLY A 115 -18.10 2.21 10.35
C GLY A 115 -17.17 1.75 11.46
N ALA A 116 -16.71 0.50 11.43
CA ALA A 116 -16.14 -0.18 12.60
C ALA A 116 -14.62 -0.42 12.52
N ASP A 117 -13.93 0.10 11.50
CA ASP A 117 -12.50 -0.15 11.21
C ASP A 117 -12.16 -1.65 11.11
N ASP A 118 -13.13 -2.46 10.72
CA ASP A 118 -13.01 -3.91 10.60
C ASP A 118 -12.24 -4.30 9.33
N LEU A 119 -11.58 -5.45 9.39
CA LEU A 119 -10.90 -6.06 8.25
C LEU A 119 -11.56 -7.38 7.84
N ASN A 120 -11.72 -7.58 6.54
CA ASN A 120 -12.23 -8.83 5.99
C ASN A 120 -11.28 -9.39 4.93
N PHE A 121 -11.07 -10.70 4.98
CA PHE A 121 -10.09 -11.39 4.14
C PHE A 121 -10.77 -12.44 3.26
N PRO A 122 -10.20 -12.72 2.08
CA PRO A 122 -10.61 -13.86 1.28
C PRO A 122 -10.56 -15.16 2.09
N SER A 123 -11.57 -16.02 1.91
CA SER A 123 -11.65 -17.32 2.61
C SER A 123 -10.44 -18.22 2.30
N ASP A 124 -9.95 -18.18 1.05
CA ASP A 124 -8.64 -18.70 0.68
C ASP A 124 -7.61 -17.57 0.72
N PHE A 125 -6.92 -17.45 1.84
CA PHE A 125 -5.89 -16.43 2.04
C PHE A 125 -4.70 -16.59 1.08
N VAL A 126 -4.36 -17.82 0.69
CA VAL A 126 -3.25 -18.03 -0.23
C VAL A 126 -3.62 -17.52 -1.61
N GLN A 127 -4.74 -17.97 -2.17
CA GLN A 127 -5.12 -17.63 -3.54
C GLN A 127 -5.71 -16.24 -3.67
N GLY A 128 -6.44 -15.76 -2.66
CA GLY A 128 -7.11 -14.46 -2.69
C GLY A 128 -6.25 -13.29 -2.24
N TYR A 129 -5.19 -13.52 -1.45
CA TYR A 129 -4.41 -12.44 -0.83
C TYR A 129 -2.92 -12.51 -1.16
N LEU A 130 -2.27 -13.65 -0.93
CA LEU A 130 -0.82 -13.79 -1.16
C LEU A 130 -0.48 -13.96 -2.65
N GLN A 131 -1.23 -14.78 -3.37
CA GLN A 131 -0.95 -15.13 -4.76
C GLN A 131 -1.05 -13.95 -5.73
N PRO A 132 -2.04 -13.02 -5.62
CA PRO A 132 -2.09 -11.82 -6.46
C PRO A 132 -0.83 -10.97 -6.33
N ALA A 133 -0.39 -10.72 -5.10
CA ALA A 133 0.83 -9.95 -4.83
C ALA A 133 2.08 -10.65 -5.40
N TYR A 134 2.22 -11.95 -5.13
CA TYR A 134 3.35 -12.73 -5.64
C TYR A 134 3.38 -12.76 -7.17
N GLY A 135 2.22 -12.96 -7.81
CA GLY A 135 2.03 -13.04 -9.25
C GLY A 135 2.35 -11.73 -9.98
N LEU A 136 2.03 -10.58 -9.35
CA LEU A 136 2.39 -9.25 -9.87
C LEU A 136 3.90 -8.94 -9.71
N GLY A 137 4.63 -9.78 -8.96
CA GLY A 137 6.08 -9.67 -8.77
C GLY A 137 6.48 -9.14 -7.39
N ALA A 138 5.54 -8.87 -6.49
CA ALA A 138 5.87 -8.44 -5.14
C ALA A 138 6.59 -9.58 -4.40
N ARG A 139 7.60 -9.22 -3.62
CA ARG A 139 8.35 -10.13 -2.74
C ARG A 139 8.31 -9.70 -1.29
N ILE A 140 7.71 -8.55 -1.03
CA ILE A 140 7.50 -7.95 0.29
C ILE A 140 6.02 -7.62 0.35
N ILE A 141 5.40 -7.99 1.47
CA ILE A 141 4.04 -7.60 1.82
C ILE A 141 4.04 -6.99 3.22
N SER A 142 3.47 -5.79 3.36
CA SER A 142 3.33 -5.09 4.64
C SER A 142 1.90 -5.21 5.15
N ASN A 143 1.75 -5.77 6.34
CA ASN A 143 0.47 -6.03 7.00
C ASN A 143 0.51 -5.45 8.42
N SER A 144 -0.12 -4.30 8.63
CA SER A 144 -0.08 -3.56 9.90
C SER A 144 -1.30 -3.85 10.78
N TRP A 145 -1.76 -5.10 10.77
CA TRP A 145 -2.94 -5.55 11.50
C TRP A 145 -2.68 -6.89 12.18
N GLY A 146 -3.53 -7.22 13.15
CA GLY A 146 -3.48 -8.47 13.88
C GLY A 146 -4.77 -8.71 14.64
N ALA A 147 -5.02 -9.96 15.04
CA ALA A 147 -6.19 -10.33 15.82
C ALA A 147 -5.80 -10.56 17.28
N SER A 148 -6.55 -9.98 18.22
CA SER A 148 -6.47 -10.32 19.63
C SER A 148 -7.17 -11.66 19.86
N ARG A 149 -6.40 -12.75 19.99
CA ARG A 149 -6.93 -14.05 20.41
C ARG A 149 -6.55 -14.32 21.87
N PRO A 150 -7.52 -14.65 22.75
CA PRO A 150 -7.20 -15.17 24.08
C PRO A 150 -6.35 -16.43 23.94
N THR A 151 -5.26 -16.54 24.70
CA THR A 151 -4.28 -17.65 24.64
C THR A 151 -4.78 -18.97 25.22
N ASN A 152 -6.09 -19.10 25.45
CA ASN A 152 -6.67 -20.25 26.12
C ASN A 152 -6.71 -21.41 25.11
N TYR A 153 -5.75 -22.33 25.20
CA TYR A 153 -5.95 -23.69 24.71
C TYR A 153 -7.15 -24.28 25.46
N ARG A 154 -8.27 -24.50 24.78
CA ARG A 154 -9.30 -25.43 25.26
C ARG A 154 -8.99 -26.78 24.62
N SER A 155 -8.38 -27.67 25.41
CA SER A 155 -8.36 -29.11 25.16
C SER A 155 -9.75 -29.71 25.38
#